data_AF-A0A351SQR9-F1
#
_entry.id   AF-A0A351SQR9-F1
#
_cell.length_a   1.000
_cell.length_b   1.000
_cell.length_c   1.000
_cell.angle_alpha   90.00
_cell.angle_beta   90.00
_cell.angle_gamma   90.00
#
_symmetry.space_group_name_H-M   'P 1'
#
loop_
_entity.id
_entity.type
_entity.pdbx_description
1 polymer ?
#
loop_
_entity_poly.entity_id
_entity_poly.type
_entity_poly.pdbx_seq_one_letter_code
_entity_poly.pdbx_strand_id
1 'polypeptide(L)' 'MSEEMFIEELKKIGVELSPIQLGLFRKYADFLLEYNKHTNLTAIRNREDI' A
#
# COMPACT_ATOMS: atom_id res chain seq x y z
N MET A 1 5.59 -2.04 6.58
CA MET A 1 4.64 -3.07 7.04
C MET A 1 4.56 -4.18 5.99
N SER A 2 4.51 -5.47 6.37
CA SER A 2 4.28 -6.52 5.36
C SER A 2 2.82 -6.51 4.89
N GLU A 3 2.56 -6.97 3.67
CA GLU A 3 1.20 -7.05 3.14
C GLU A 3 0.30 -7.98 3.96
N GLU A 4 0.86 -9.04 4.52
CA GLU A 4 0.16 -9.96 5.42
C GLU A 4 -0.31 -9.25 6.69
N MET A 5 0.58 -8.45 7.32
CA MET A 5 0.23 -7.64 8.48
C MET A 5 -0.86 -6.62 8.15
N PHE A 6 -0.79 -5.97 6.97
CA PHE A 6 -1.82 -5.03 6.54
C PHE A 6 -3.20 -5.69 6.44
N ILE A 7 -3.28 -6.89 5.86
CA ILE A 7 -4.52 -7.65 5.76
C ILE A 7 -5.04 -8.07 7.14
N GLU A 8 -4.15 -8.51 8.03
CA GLU A 8 -4.52 -8.90 9.40
C GLU A 8 -5.05 -7.72 10.23
N GLU A 9 -4.40 -6.55 10.15
CA GLU A 9 -4.86 -5.34 10.84
C GLU A 9 -6.22 -4.86 10.31
N LEU A 10 -6.45 -4.95 9.00
CA LEU A 10 -7.76 -4.62 8.42
C LEU A 10 -8.86 -5.58 8.90
N LYS A 11 -8.57 -6.87 9.04
CA LYS A 11 -9.53 -7.83 9.61
C LYS A 11 -9.89 -7.50 11.05
N LYS A 12 -8.94 -7.02 11.87
CA LYS A 12 -9.20 -6.62 13.26
C LYS A 12 -10.22 -5.48 13.38
N ILE A 13 -10.30 -4.62 12.37
CA ILE A 13 -11.30 -3.53 12.29
C ILE A 13 -12.55 -3.90 11.49
N GLY A 14 -12.72 -5.18 11.12
CA GLY A 14 -13.87 -5.68 10.38
C GLY A 14 -13.86 -5.37 8.88
N VAL A 15 -12.69 -5.02 8.32
CA VAL A 15 -12.52 -4.76 6.88
C VAL A 15 -11.87 -5.96 6.21
N GLU A 16 -12.58 -6.60 5.30
CA GLU A 16 -12.03 -7.64 4.43
C GLU A 16 -11.83 -7.10 3.01
N LEU A 17 -10.63 -7.30 2.48
CA LEU A 17 -10.31 -6.92 1.11
C LEU A 17 -10.52 -8.08 0.16
N SER A 18 -11.21 -7.82 -0.95
CA SER A 18 -11.26 -8.75 -2.07
C SER A 18 -9.91 -8.84 -2.79
N PRO A 19 -9.64 -9.93 -3.54
CA PRO A 19 -8.42 -10.05 -4.35
C PRO A 19 -8.23 -8.89 -5.33
N ILE A 20 -9.33 -8.34 -5.86
CA ILE A 20 -9.31 -7.19 -6.78
C ILE A 20 -8.82 -5.94 -6.04
N GLN A 21 -9.34 -5.67 -4.84
CA GLN A 21 -8.94 -4.52 -4.04
C GLN A 21 -7.47 -4.60 -3.62
N LEU A 22 -6.98 -5.80 -3.24
CA LEU A 22 -5.57 -6.03 -2.96
C LEU A 22 -4.70 -5.70 -4.17
N GLY A 23 -5.09 -6.15 -5.37
CA GLY A 23 -4.39 -5.81 -6.61
C GLY A 23 -4.36 -4.30 -6.88
N LEU A 24 -5.46 -3.59 -6.61
CA LEU A 24 -5.54 -2.13 -6.74
C LEU A 24 -4.62 -1.41 -5.75
N PHE A 25 -4.57 -1.85 -4.49
CA PHE A 25 -3.66 -1.26 -3.48
C PHE A 25 -2.20 -1.45 -3.85
N ARG A 26 -1.82 -2.65 -4.35
CA ARG A 26 -0.46 -2.90 -4.86
C ARG A 26 -0.11 -1.93 -5.99
N LYS A 27 -0.98 -1.83 -6.99
CA LYS A 27 -0.78 -0.93 -8.13
C LYS A 27 -0.68 0.53 -7.70
N TYR A 28 -1.49 0.93 -6.73
CA TYR A 28 -1.46 2.29 -6.18
C TYR A 28 -0.15 2.57 -5.42
N ALA A 29 0.33 1.63 -4.62
CA ALA A 29 1.61 1.75 -3.92
C ALA A 29 2.78 1.89 -4.91
N ASP A 30 2.79 1.08 -5.97
CA ASP A 30 3.82 1.15 -7.01
C ASP A 30 3.77 2.51 -7.74
N PHE A 31 2.58 2.97 -8.13
CA PHE A 31 2.37 4.28 -8.74
C PHE A 31 2.84 5.42 -7.83
N LEU A 32 2.50 5.36 -6.54
CA LEU A 32 2.89 6.38 -5.57
C LEU A 32 4.41 6.48 -5.46
N LEU A 33 5.10 5.35 -5.36
CA LEU A 33 6.57 5.31 -5.28
C LEU A 33 7.22 5.80 -6.58
N GLU A 34 6.70 5.40 -7.74
CA GLU A 34 7.22 5.83 -9.04
C GLU A 34 7.07 7.34 -9.22
N TYR A 35 5.87 7.86 -8.98
CA TYR A 35 5.60 9.28 -9.15
C TYR A 35 6.34 10.14 -8.11
N ASN A 36 6.54 9.61 -6.89
CA ASN A 36 7.29 10.32 -5.85
C ASN A 36 8.77 10.55 -6.24
N LYS A 37 9.33 9.76 -7.16
CA LYS A 37 10.69 10.01 -7.73
C LYS A 37 10.75 11.27 -8.58
N HIS A 38 9.65 11.61 -9.24
CA HIS A 38 9.58 12.74 -10.17
C HIS A 38 9.02 14.00 -9.51
N THR A 39 8.19 13.85 -8.46
CA THR A 39 7.54 14.96 -7.76
C THR A 39 7.37 14.55 -6.31
N ASN A 40 7.73 15.42 -5.36
CA ASN A 40 7.63 15.11 -3.93
C ASN A 40 6.16 15.06 -3.48
N LEU A 41 5.53 13.89 -3.65
CA LEU A 41 4.15 13.61 -3.28
C LEU A 41 4.02 13.14 -1.83
N THR A 42 5.04 12.45 -1.32
CA THR A 42 5.04 11.88 0.02
C THR A 42 6.47 11.80 0.57
N ALA A 43 6.62 11.87 1.89
CA ALA A 43 7.91 11.63 2.54
C ALA A 43 8.38 10.16 2.42
N ILE A 44 7.45 9.25 2.12
CA ILE A 44 7.69 7.81 1.95
C ILE A 44 8.30 7.56 0.57
N ARG A 45 9.55 7.10 0.53
CA ARG A 45 10.31 6.93 -0.72
C ARG A 45 10.63 5.49 -1.06
N ASN A 46 10.56 4.60 -0.07
CA ASN A 46 10.87 3.19 -0.24
C ASN A 46 9.69 2.32 0.15
N ARG A 47 9.68 1.09 -0.37
CA ARG A 47 8.65 0.10 -0.03
C ARG A 47 8.77 -0.36 1.42
N GLU A 48 9.95 -0.26 2.04
CA GLU A 48 10.13 -0.58 3.46
C GLU A 48 9.50 0.48 4.38
N ASP A 49 9.35 1.71 3.89
CA ASP A 49 8.73 2.83 4.61
C ASP A 49 7.19 2.78 4.57
N ILE A 50 6.63 1.87 3.75
CA ILE A 50 5.20 1.50 3.69
C ILE A 50 5.02 0.28 4.59
#